data_AF-A0A7K2N6H7-F1
#
_entry.id   AF-A0A7K2N6H7-F1
#
_cell.length_a   1.000
_cell.length_b   1.000
_cell.length_c   1.000
_cell.angle_alpha   90.00
_cell.angle_beta   90.00
_cell.angle_gamma   90.00
#
_symmetry.space_group_name_H-M   'P 1'
#
loop_
_entity.id
_entity.type
_entity.pdbx_description
1 polymer ?
#
loop_
_entity_poly.entity_id
_entity_poly.type
_entity_poly.pdbx_seq_one_letter_code
_entity_poly.pdbx_strand_id
1 'polypeptide(L)'
;MPTTTAVPDHDFRALMSKRAAGWSRRKPPSAFRYGFPFHAVPQVLAHFTAKQHSEPWLAGRLVRSLAADIARWQGVWSLHQPSGLYRLDDRGPGSLCHALLIDPAGVILAYTTSHSDAACRRTGIPAPPAGQPWLASTTERIPPDGAVNVWRHILRVSTSAPIAVSGAAYNGYKDCRTHDPGTHPLPQTMPNWYLAAQASATRLAPLIPHSPGQTYRIHDGTGLAWLIRIPTHPGRKPTALRVQMSPADEPKIIPLAPRAAAQAMTDPQVSLQDADR
;
A
#
# COMPACT_ATOMS: atom_id res chain seq x y z
N MET A 1 22.82 12.67 10.77
CA MET A 1 22.17 11.45 10.26
C MET A 1 22.49 10.33 11.23
N PRO A 2 21.51 9.65 11.85
CA PRO A 2 21.85 8.51 12.70
C PRO A 2 22.30 7.37 11.79
N THR A 3 23.54 6.95 12.01
CA THR A 3 24.17 5.77 11.42
C THR A 3 23.28 4.56 11.65
N THR A 4 22.77 3.98 10.56
CA THR A 4 22.11 2.68 10.54
C THR A 4 23.10 1.66 11.10
N THR A 5 22.97 1.32 12.37
CA THR A 5 23.68 0.19 12.96
C THR A 5 23.33 -1.01 12.10
N ALA A 6 24.33 -1.63 11.48
CA ALA A 6 24.14 -2.84 10.69
C ALA A 6 23.39 -3.85 11.58
N VAL A 7 22.12 -4.08 11.26
CA VAL A 7 21.33 -5.08 11.96
C VAL A 7 22.04 -6.41 11.67
N PRO A 8 22.46 -7.18 12.70
CA PRO A 8 23.09 -8.46 12.46
C PRO A 8 22.22 -9.29 11.53
N ASP A 9 22.84 -10.15 10.73
CA ASP A 9 22.17 -11.03 9.76
C ASP A 9 21.37 -12.11 10.51
N HIS A 10 20.33 -11.66 11.20
CA HIS A 10 19.41 -12.49 11.93
C HIS A 10 18.44 -13.05 10.91
N ASP A 11 18.21 -14.36 10.97
CA ASP A 11 17.06 -14.95 10.31
C ASP A 11 15.79 -14.41 11.00
N PHE A 12 15.29 -13.26 10.52
CA PHE A 12 14.12 -12.61 11.08
C PHE A 12 12.90 -13.52 11.01
N ARG A 13 12.84 -14.49 10.07
CA ARG A 13 11.77 -15.51 10.08
C ARG A 13 11.90 -16.44 11.27
N ALA A 14 13.11 -16.87 11.62
CA ALA A 14 13.34 -17.68 12.81
C ALA A 14 12.93 -16.93 14.09
N LEU A 15 13.25 -15.64 14.21
CA LEU A 15 12.84 -14.81 15.36
C LEU A 15 11.32 -14.56 15.43
N MET A 16 10.65 -14.53 14.27
CA MET A 16 9.19 -14.45 14.20
C MET A 16 8.48 -15.74 14.62
N SER A 17 9.19 -16.87 14.69
CA SER A 17 8.63 -18.13 15.17
C SER A 17 8.32 -18.09 16.67
N LYS A 18 7.17 -18.65 17.08
CA LYS A 18 6.82 -18.84 18.50
C LYS A 18 7.80 -19.71 19.28
N ARG A 19 8.54 -20.57 18.58
CA ARG A 19 9.49 -21.51 19.20
C ARG A 19 10.83 -20.86 19.49
N ALA A 20 11.03 -19.61 19.06
CA ALA A 20 12.20 -18.85 19.46
C ALA A 20 12.18 -18.66 20.98
N ALA A 21 13.17 -19.24 21.67
CA ALA A 21 13.39 -18.99 23.08
C ALA A 21 13.81 -17.52 23.30
N GLY A 22 13.66 -17.00 24.51
CA GLY A 22 14.17 -15.66 24.87
C GLY A 22 13.18 -14.49 24.74
N TRP A 23 11.93 -14.75 24.33
CA TRP A 23 10.86 -13.75 24.37
C TRP A 23 10.30 -13.56 25.78
N SER A 24 10.20 -12.29 26.21
CA SER A 24 9.59 -11.91 27.49
C SER A 24 8.58 -10.78 27.28
N ARG A 25 7.41 -10.84 27.93
CA ARG A 25 6.43 -9.75 27.84
C ARG A 25 7.03 -8.45 28.40
N ARG A 26 6.82 -7.35 27.69
CA ARG A 26 7.29 -6.01 28.08
C ARG A 26 6.24 -4.95 27.78
N LYS A 27 6.37 -3.79 28.43
CA LYS A 27 5.62 -2.59 28.03
C LYS A 27 6.20 -2.05 26.72
N PRO A 28 5.43 -1.29 25.92
CA PRO A 28 5.99 -0.57 24.78
C PRO A 28 7.15 0.31 25.24
N PRO A 29 8.27 0.33 24.50
CA PRO A 29 9.33 1.32 24.68
C PRO A 29 8.79 2.74 24.82
N SER A 30 9.42 3.53 25.67
CA SER A 30 9.03 4.94 25.89
C SER A 30 9.05 5.74 24.59
N ALA A 31 9.97 5.42 23.67
CA ALA A 31 10.05 5.99 22.33
C ALA A 31 8.76 5.84 21.50
N PHE A 32 7.92 4.84 21.79
CA PHE A 32 6.67 4.60 21.08
C PHE A 32 5.43 5.18 21.79
N ARG A 33 5.59 5.97 22.87
CA ARG A 33 4.43 6.49 23.63
C ARG A 33 3.82 7.77 23.07
N TYR A 34 4.57 8.58 22.32
CA TYR A 34 4.18 9.96 21.99
C TYR A 34 4.29 10.36 20.51
N GLY A 35 4.67 9.41 19.67
CA GLY A 35 4.75 9.56 18.22
C GLY A 35 5.25 8.23 17.70
N PHE A 36 4.54 7.64 16.74
CA PHE A 36 4.90 6.34 16.20
C PHE A 36 5.63 6.53 14.86
N PRO A 37 6.94 6.87 14.81
CA PRO A 37 7.67 6.90 13.57
C PRO A 37 8.08 5.46 13.22
N PHE A 38 7.10 4.58 13.01
CA PHE A 38 7.42 3.28 12.45
C PHE A 38 7.98 3.48 11.05
N HIS A 39 9.04 2.75 10.69
CA HIS A 39 9.56 2.70 9.32
C HIS A 39 9.65 1.24 8.94
N ALA A 40 9.41 0.88 7.68
CA ALA A 40 9.49 -0.50 7.25
C ALA A 40 10.57 -0.64 6.19
N VAL A 41 11.40 -1.67 6.36
CA VAL A 41 12.43 -2.03 5.38
C VAL A 41 11.78 -2.47 4.06
N PRO A 42 12.46 -2.31 2.90
CA PRO A 42 11.88 -2.61 1.59
C PRO A 42 11.30 -4.02 1.47
N GLN A 43 11.94 -5.02 2.07
CA GLN A 43 11.47 -6.41 2.05
C GLN A 43 10.12 -6.60 2.77
N VAL A 44 9.87 -5.84 3.84
CA VAL A 44 8.57 -5.86 4.54
C VAL A 44 7.49 -5.25 3.65
N LEU A 45 7.80 -4.15 2.95
CA LEU A 45 6.86 -3.51 2.03
C LEU A 45 6.52 -4.44 0.86
N ALA A 46 7.52 -5.07 0.25
CA ALA A 46 7.32 -6.04 -0.82
C ALA A 46 6.45 -7.22 -0.36
N HIS A 47 6.70 -7.75 0.85
CA HIS A 47 5.89 -8.82 1.43
C HIS A 47 4.44 -8.37 1.67
N PHE A 48 4.25 -7.16 2.22
CA PHE A 48 2.94 -6.59 2.47
C PHE A 48 2.14 -6.39 1.17
N THR A 49 2.75 -5.78 0.16
CA THR A 49 2.18 -5.63 -1.19
C THR A 49 1.76 -6.97 -1.76
N ALA A 50 2.62 -7.99 -1.69
CA ALA A 50 2.33 -9.32 -2.23
C ALA A 50 1.15 -9.99 -1.52
N LYS A 51 1.07 -9.90 -0.18
CA LYS A 51 0.01 -10.52 0.61
C LYS A 51 -1.33 -9.79 0.52
N GLN A 52 -1.30 -8.47 0.45
CA GLN A 52 -2.50 -7.63 0.47
C GLN A 52 -2.98 -7.23 -0.93
N HIS A 53 -2.27 -7.66 -1.98
CA HIS A 53 -2.55 -7.31 -3.38
C HIS A 53 -2.71 -5.80 -3.59
N SER A 54 -1.92 -4.99 -2.87
CA SER A 54 -1.94 -3.52 -2.89
C SER A 54 -0.78 -2.96 -3.71
N GLU A 55 -0.78 -1.65 -3.97
CA GLU A 55 0.33 -1.00 -4.68
C GLU A 55 1.55 -0.79 -3.78
N PRO A 56 2.78 -0.93 -4.31
CA PRO A 56 4.02 -0.81 -3.51
C PRO A 56 4.15 0.50 -2.72
N TRP A 57 3.76 1.63 -3.32
CA TRP A 57 3.84 2.94 -2.66
C TRP A 57 2.87 3.06 -1.47
N LEU A 58 1.76 2.32 -1.51
CA LEU A 58 0.73 2.33 -0.48
C LEU A 58 1.16 1.47 0.73
N ALA A 59 1.88 0.37 0.49
CA ALA A 59 2.37 -0.54 1.54
C ALA A 59 3.16 0.21 2.63
N GLY A 60 4.00 1.18 2.26
CA GLY A 60 4.75 2.00 3.22
C GLY A 60 3.87 2.80 4.17
N ARG A 61 2.71 3.27 3.70
CA ARG A 61 1.76 4.02 4.52
C ARG A 61 0.90 3.10 5.39
N LEU A 62 0.56 1.94 4.85
CA LEU A 62 -0.28 0.94 5.52
C LEU A 62 0.46 0.21 6.63
N VAL A 63 1.68 -0.28 6.39
CA VAL A 63 2.47 -1.00 7.40
C VAL A 63 2.71 -0.12 8.63
N ARG A 64 3.01 1.16 8.43
CA ARG A 64 3.21 2.14 9.51
C ARG A 64 1.93 2.37 10.31
N SER A 65 0.82 2.57 9.61
CA SER A 65 -0.48 2.85 10.24
C SER A 65 -1.00 1.64 10.99
N LEU A 66 -0.80 0.44 10.45
CA LEU A 66 -1.09 -0.84 11.11
C LEU A 66 -0.26 -1.00 12.39
N ALA A 67 1.06 -0.77 12.32
CA ALA A 67 1.93 -0.87 13.49
C ALA A 67 1.52 0.11 14.59
N ALA A 68 1.18 1.36 14.22
CA ALA A 68 0.65 2.36 15.15
C ALA A 68 -0.68 1.95 15.78
N ASP A 69 -1.60 1.36 15.00
CA ASP A 69 -2.88 0.87 15.50
C ASP A 69 -2.71 -0.25 16.52
N ILE A 70 -1.94 -1.29 16.15
CA ILE A 70 -1.66 -2.42 17.02
C ILE A 70 -0.96 -1.91 18.29
N ALA A 71 0.08 -1.09 18.15
CA ALA A 71 0.84 -0.56 19.28
C ALA A 71 -0.02 0.23 20.27
N ARG A 72 -1.01 0.98 19.77
CA ARG A 72 -1.84 1.88 20.58
C ARG A 72 -3.01 1.17 21.25
N TRP A 73 -3.67 0.23 20.57
CA TRP A 73 -4.99 -0.23 20.99
C TRP A 73 -5.09 -1.72 21.34
N GLN A 74 -4.38 -2.60 20.64
CA GLN A 74 -4.68 -4.05 20.66
C GLN A 74 -3.44 -4.95 20.76
N GLY A 75 -2.26 -4.33 20.84
CA GLY A 75 -0.97 -4.98 20.72
C GLY A 75 -0.42 -5.52 22.02
N VAL A 76 0.21 -6.69 21.94
CA VAL A 76 1.05 -7.22 23.02
C VAL A 76 2.51 -7.09 22.61
N TRP A 77 3.28 -6.44 23.46
CA TRP A 77 4.72 -6.25 23.27
C TRP A 77 5.51 -7.36 23.98
N SER A 78 6.46 -7.91 23.24
CA SER A 78 7.47 -8.83 23.76
C SER A 78 8.87 -8.35 23.38
N LEU A 79 9.86 -8.62 24.22
CA LEU A 79 11.28 -8.33 23.97
C LEU A 79 12.04 -9.64 23.88
N HIS A 80 12.82 -9.81 22.82
CA HIS A 80 13.79 -10.88 22.67
C HIS A 80 15.08 -10.47 23.35
N GLN A 81 15.34 -10.99 24.56
CA GLN A 81 16.48 -10.57 25.40
C GLN A 81 17.83 -10.65 24.66
N PRO A 82 18.15 -11.71 23.89
CA PRO A 82 19.46 -11.83 23.25
C PRO A 82 19.74 -10.79 22.16
N SER A 83 18.72 -10.34 21.42
CA SER A 83 18.91 -9.42 20.29
C SER A 83 18.41 -8.00 20.54
N GLY A 84 17.74 -7.76 21.67
CA GLY A 84 17.14 -6.45 21.98
C GLY A 84 15.97 -6.06 21.06
N LEU A 85 15.47 -6.98 20.22
CA LEU A 85 14.37 -6.72 19.30
C LEU A 85 13.02 -6.87 19.96
N TYR A 86 12.08 -6.03 19.55
CA TYR A 86 10.70 -6.06 20.00
C TYR A 86 9.83 -6.82 19.02
N ARG A 87 8.84 -7.51 19.56
CA ARG A 87 7.76 -8.12 18.81
C ARG A 87 6.45 -7.50 19.25
N LEU A 88 5.67 -7.06 18.27
CA LEU A 88 4.34 -6.51 18.45
C LEU A 88 3.33 -7.45 17.81
N ASP A 89 2.55 -8.13 18.64
CA ASP A 89 1.50 -9.06 18.21
C ASP A 89 0.11 -8.40 18.33
N ASP A 90 -0.72 -8.54 17.29
CA ASP A 90 -2.13 -8.14 17.34
C ASP A 90 -3.00 -9.22 18.00
N ARG A 91 -3.60 -8.89 19.15
CA ARG A 91 -4.41 -9.83 19.95
C ARG A 91 -5.83 -9.33 20.28
N GLY A 92 -6.32 -8.28 19.61
CA GLY A 92 -7.69 -7.80 19.82
C GLY A 92 -8.78 -8.84 19.48
N PRO A 93 -10.01 -8.76 20.02
CA PRO A 93 -11.14 -9.56 19.54
C PRO A 93 -11.34 -9.36 18.02
N GLY A 94 -11.47 -10.44 17.25
CA GLY A 94 -11.55 -10.36 15.77
C GLY A 94 -10.23 -10.01 15.08
N SER A 95 -9.13 -9.89 15.82
CA SER A 95 -7.80 -9.62 15.28
C SER A 95 -7.34 -10.68 14.31
N LEU A 96 -6.56 -10.24 13.35
CA LEU A 96 -6.12 -11.07 12.25
C LEU A 96 -4.71 -11.65 12.48
N CYS A 97 -4.30 -11.65 13.75
CA CYS A 97 -3.06 -12.24 14.24
C CYS A 97 -1.84 -11.75 13.43
N HIS A 98 -1.70 -10.43 13.33
CA HIS A 98 -0.48 -9.81 12.82
C HIS A 98 0.65 -9.95 13.82
N ALA A 99 1.87 -10.08 13.30
CA ALA A 99 3.07 -9.91 14.10
C ALA A 99 4.08 -9.05 13.35
N LEU A 100 4.72 -8.15 14.09
CA LEU A 100 5.76 -7.25 13.61
C LEU A 100 7.01 -7.45 14.45
N LEU A 101 8.18 -7.59 13.82
CA LEU A 101 9.48 -7.50 14.47
C LEU A 101 10.00 -6.08 14.30
N ILE A 102 10.31 -5.41 15.41
CA ILE A 102 10.62 -3.98 15.46
C ILE A 102 11.91 -3.79 16.26
N ASP A 103 12.84 -3.00 15.73
CA ASP A 103 14.02 -2.60 16.50
C ASP A 103 13.69 -1.51 17.54
N PRO A 104 14.64 -1.16 18.43
CA PRO A 104 14.43 -0.07 19.40
C PRO A 104 14.19 1.31 18.77
N ALA A 105 14.59 1.53 17.51
CA ALA A 105 14.42 2.78 16.79
C ALA A 105 13.06 2.89 16.08
N GLY A 106 12.26 1.82 16.05
CA GLY A 106 10.96 1.79 15.36
C GLY A 106 11.01 1.27 13.93
N VAL A 107 12.12 0.68 13.50
CA VAL A 107 12.23 0.02 12.20
C VAL A 107 11.60 -1.37 12.29
N ILE A 108 10.57 -1.59 11.47
CA ILE A 108 9.91 -2.86 11.23
C ILE A 108 10.80 -3.67 10.30
N LEU A 109 11.38 -4.73 10.85
CA LEU A 109 12.33 -5.63 10.19
C LEU A 109 11.64 -6.82 9.54
N ALA A 110 10.51 -7.27 10.12
CA ALA A 110 9.71 -8.37 9.60
C ALA A 110 8.22 -8.16 9.88
N TYR A 111 7.39 -8.75 9.02
CA TYR A 111 5.93 -8.72 9.11
C TYR A 111 5.35 -10.08 8.72
N THR A 112 4.45 -10.60 9.55
CA THR A 112 3.68 -11.81 9.23
C THR A 112 2.20 -11.63 9.58
N THR A 113 1.36 -12.44 8.93
CA THR A 113 -0.11 -12.40 9.07
C THR A 113 -0.71 -13.80 9.17
N SER A 114 0.00 -14.73 9.81
CA SER A 114 -0.47 -16.11 9.94
C SER A 114 -0.80 -16.47 11.38
N HIS A 115 -1.88 -17.24 11.57
CA HIS A 115 -2.25 -17.76 12.89
C HIS A 115 -1.13 -18.58 13.54
N SER A 116 -0.39 -19.35 12.71
CA SER A 116 0.77 -20.14 13.14
C SER A 116 1.89 -19.26 13.68
N ASP A 117 2.16 -18.12 13.05
CA ASP A 117 3.23 -17.21 13.46
C ASP A 117 2.83 -16.38 14.68
N ALA A 118 1.60 -15.86 14.74
CA ALA A 118 1.14 -14.93 15.78
C ALA A 118 0.58 -15.56 17.05
N ALA A 119 0.66 -16.88 17.17
CA ALA A 119 0.17 -17.57 18.36
C ALA A 119 -1.30 -17.53 18.69
N CYS A 120 -2.11 -17.27 17.66
CA CYS A 120 -3.54 -17.42 17.76
C CYS A 120 -3.90 -18.88 18.08
N ARG A 121 -4.45 -19.09 19.29
CA ARG A 121 -5.21 -20.31 19.65
C ARG A 121 -6.67 -20.23 19.18
N ARG A 122 -7.02 -19.20 18.40
CA ARG A 122 -8.35 -19.02 17.83
C ARG A 122 -8.54 -20.00 16.68
N THR A 123 -9.25 -21.08 16.96
CA THR A 123 -9.83 -21.97 15.95
C THR A 123 -11.08 -21.30 15.37
N GLY A 124 -11.26 -21.33 14.05
CA GLY A 124 -12.57 -21.07 13.44
C GLY A 124 -12.85 -19.68 12.84
N ILE A 125 -11.86 -18.81 12.63
CA ILE A 125 -12.03 -17.70 11.67
C ILE A 125 -11.48 -18.20 10.32
N PRO A 126 -12.33 -18.53 9.34
CA PRO A 126 -11.84 -18.97 8.04
C PRO A 126 -10.98 -17.87 7.42
N ALA A 127 -9.85 -18.26 6.81
CA ALA A 127 -9.13 -17.35 5.94
C ALA A 127 -10.10 -16.83 4.87
N PRO A 128 -10.11 -15.53 4.56
CA PRO A 128 -10.94 -15.03 3.47
C PRO A 128 -10.61 -15.80 2.18
N PRO A 129 -11.60 -16.04 1.31
CA PRO A 129 -11.38 -16.67 0.01
C PRO A 129 -10.19 -16.03 -0.73
N ALA A 130 -9.44 -16.84 -1.47
CA ALA A 130 -8.30 -16.35 -2.25
C ALA A 130 -8.73 -15.16 -3.13
N GLY A 131 -8.11 -13.99 -2.94
CA GLY A 131 -8.43 -12.76 -3.67
C GLY A 131 -9.35 -11.76 -2.96
N GLN A 132 -9.94 -12.09 -1.79
CA GLN A 132 -10.63 -11.08 -0.98
C GLN A 132 -9.64 -10.30 -0.09
N PRO A 133 -9.55 -8.96 -0.20
CA PRO A 133 -8.81 -8.15 0.74
C PRO A 133 -9.39 -8.29 2.13
N TRP A 134 -8.47 -8.45 3.05
CA TRP A 134 -8.67 -8.95 4.39
C TRP A 134 -9.12 -7.90 5.41
N LEU A 135 -9.35 -6.67 4.96
CA LEU A 135 -9.95 -5.65 5.80
C LEU A 135 -11.46 -5.86 5.77
N ALA A 136 -12.07 -6.13 6.94
CA ALA A 136 -13.47 -6.52 7.16
C ALA A 136 -14.54 -5.96 6.20
N SER A 137 -15.70 -6.63 6.13
CA SER A 137 -16.85 -6.25 5.29
C SER A 137 -17.13 -4.73 5.22
N THR A 138 -17.56 -4.26 4.04
CA THR A 138 -18.05 -2.89 3.80
C THR A 138 -19.25 -2.50 4.67
N THR A 139 -19.86 -3.46 5.37
CA THR A 139 -21.02 -3.27 6.25
C THR A 139 -20.67 -3.02 7.72
N GLU A 140 -19.41 -3.14 8.13
CA GLU A 140 -19.02 -2.84 9.51
C GLU A 140 -18.94 -1.32 9.73
N ARG A 141 -19.65 -0.87 10.77
CA ARG A 141 -19.64 0.53 11.22
C ARG A 141 -18.19 0.97 11.47
N ILE A 142 -17.70 1.88 10.64
CA ILE A 142 -16.39 2.51 10.78
C ILE A 142 -16.39 3.28 12.13
N PRO A 143 -15.46 3.00 13.07
CA PRO A 143 -15.33 3.83 14.26
C PRO A 143 -14.98 5.27 13.86
N PRO A 144 -15.60 6.29 14.49
CA PRO A 144 -15.74 7.61 13.89
C PRO A 144 -14.42 8.37 13.64
N ASP A 145 -13.34 8.10 14.37
CA ASP A 145 -12.14 8.96 14.30
C ASP A 145 -10.81 8.16 14.26
N GLY A 146 -9.99 8.42 13.24
CA GLY A 146 -8.58 8.01 13.23
C GLY A 146 -7.97 7.77 11.84
N ALA A 147 -6.72 8.21 11.65
CA ALA A 147 -5.94 7.99 10.42
C ALA A 147 -5.85 6.50 10.02
N VAL A 148 -5.94 5.57 10.98
CA VAL A 148 -5.93 4.12 10.72
C VAL A 148 -7.12 3.68 9.85
N ASN A 149 -8.33 4.20 10.12
CA ASN A 149 -9.55 3.80 9.40
C ASN A 149 -9.54 4.30 7.95
N VAL A 150 -9.02 5.51 7.73
CA VAL A 150 -8.72 6.09 6.42
C VAL A 150 -7.82 5.15 5.61
N TRP A 151 -6.73 4.66 6.21
CA TRP A 151 -5.79 3.75 5.55
C TRP A 151 -6.38 2.37 5.25
N ARG A 152 -7.20 1.83 6.16
CA ARG A 152 -7.96 0.60 5.90
C ARG A 152 -8.90 0.79 4.70
N HIS A 153 -9.65 1.89 4.66
CA HIS A 153 -10.55 2.17 3.56
C HIS A 153 -9.80 2.26 2.21
N ILE A 154 -8.68 2.99 2.15
CA ILE A 154 -7.85 3.12 0.94
C ILE A 154 -7.32 1.74 0.48
N LEU A 155 -6.87 0.89 1.41
CA LEU A 155 -6.40 -0.46 1.05
C LEU A 155 -7.53 -1.33 0.49
N ARG A 156 -8.74 -1.29 1.07
CA ARG A 156 -9.91 -2.02 0.51
C ARG A 156 -10.17 -1.62 -0.93
N VAL A 157 -10.21 -0.31 -1.18
CA VAL A 157 -10.46 0.27 -2.52
C VAL A 157 -9.35 -0.12 -3.50
N SER A 158 -8.09 -0.07 -3.07
CA SER A 158 -6.93 -0.49 -3.85
C SER A 158 -7.03 -1.96 -4.27
N THR A 159 -7.31 -2.86 -3.33
CA THR A 159 -7.34 -4.28 -3.63
C THR A 159 -8.56 -4.69 -4.46
N SER A 160 -9.68 -3.96 -4.41
CA SER A 160 -10.84 -4.22 -5.28
C SER A 160 -10.75 -3.54 -6.65
N ALA A 161 -9.88 -2.55 -6.84
CA ALA A 161 -9.76 -1.84 -8.10
C ALA A 161 -9.34 -2.79 -9.25
N PRO A 162 -9.93 -2.67 -10.45
CA PRO A 162 -9.56 -3.50 -11.61
C PRO A 162 -8.20 -3.12 -12.21
N ILE A 163 -7.73 -1.90 -11.94
CA ILE A 163 -6.41 -1.37 -12.33
C ILE A 163 -5.68 -0.95 -11.06
N ALA A 164 -4.40 -1.31 -10.93
CA ALA A 164 -3.54 -0.83 -9.86
C ALA A 164 -3.13 0.63 -10.11
N VAL A 165 -3.21 1.50 -9.09
CA VAL A 165 -2.89 2.93 -9.21
C VAL A 165 -1.54 3.23 -8.56
N SER A 166 -0.52 3.53 -9.35
CA SER A 166 0.79 3.92 -8.82
C SER A 166 0.74 5.29 -8.11
N GLY A 167 1.73 5.58 -7.26
CA GLY A 167 1.79 6.85 -6.54
C GLY A 167 1.92 8.06 -7.49
N ALA A 168 2.63 7.90 -8.61
CA ALA A 168 2.73 8.92 -9.65
C ALA A 168 1.40 9.15 -10.37
N ALA A 169 0.64 8.09 -10.67
CA ALA A 169 -0.71 8.21 -11.21
C ALA A 169 -1.68 8.88 -10.21
N TYR A 170 -1.63 8.49 -8.94
CA TYR A 170 -2.45 9.11 -7.89
C TYR A 170 -2.13 10.61 -7.75
N ASN A 171 -0.85 10.98 -7.65
CA ASN A 171 -0.45 12.37 -7.55
C ASN A 171 -0.85 13.16 -8.79
N GLY A 172 -0.57 12.63 -9.99
CA GLY A 172 -0.98 13.27 -11.24
C GLY A 172 -2.50 13.48 -11.32
N TYR A 173 -3.30 12.47 -10.94
CA TYR A 173 -4.75 12.61 -10.89
C TYR A 173 -5.20 13.69 -9.91
N LYS A 174 -4.65 13.67 -8.69
CA LYS A 174 -4.94 14.67 -7.66
C LYS A 174 -4.58 16.06 -8.16
N ASP A 175 -3.36 16.26 -8.67
CA ASP A 175 -2.86 17.55 -9.16
C ASP A 175 -3.67 18.06 -10.37
N CYS A 176 -4.21 17.17 -11.22
CA CYS A 176 -5.12 17.57 -12.31
C CYS A 176 -6.51 18.00 -11.80
N ARG A 177 -6.96 17.44 -10.68
CA ARG A 177 -8.29 17.71 -10.10
C ARG A 177 -8.30 18.82 -9.05
N THR A 178 -7.14 19.14 -8.47
CA THR A 178 -6.97 20.23 -7.51
C THR A 178 -6.19 21.37 -8.13
N HIS A 179 -6.64 22.61 -7.91
CA HIS A 179 -5.92 23.81 -8.37
C HIS A 179 -4.65 24.12 -7.56
N ASP A 180 -4.23 23.24 -6.65
CA ASP A 180 -3.03 23.41 -5.82
C ASP A 180 -2.11 22.18 -5.91
N PRO A 181 -1.15 22.18 -6.85
CA PRO A 181 -0.13 21.15 -6.99
C PRO A 181 0.83 21.06 -5.79
N GLY A 182 0.85 22.06 -4.90
CA GLY A 182 1.78 22.15 -3.77
C GLY A 182 1.29 21.49 -2.48
N THR A 183 -0.01 21.24 -2.34
CA THR A 183 -0.57 20.73 -1.08
C THR A 183 -0.54 19.20 -1.02
N HIS A 184 0.15 18.66 0.00
CA HIS A 184 0.08 17.24 0.33
C HIS A 184 -1.33 16.88 0.81
N PRO A 185 -1.96 15.81 0.29
CA PRO A 185 -3.30 15.44 0.70
C PRO A 185 -3.30 15.10 2.19
N LEU A 186 -4.12 15.84 2.94
CA LEU A 186 -4.35 15.56 4.35
C LEU A 186 -5.03 14.18 4.47
N PRO A 187 -4.77 13.39 5.53
CA PRO A 187 -5.31 12.04 5.68
C PRO A 187 -6.82 11.95 5.45
N GLN A 188 -7.60 12.93 5.91
CA GLN A 188 -9.05 12.99 5.72
C GLN A 188 -9.50 13.22 4.27
N THR A 189 -8.68 13.88 3.44
CA THR A 189 -9.00 14.15 2.03
C THR A 189 -8.55 13.04 1.09
N MET A 190 -7.55 12.26 1.51
CA MET A 190 -6.94 11.22 0.70
C MET A 190 -7.93 10.12 0.24
N PRO A 191 -8.86 9.61 1.08
CA PRO A 191 -9.87 8.65 0.65
C PRO A 191 -10.69 9.13 -0.52
N ASN A 192 -11.14 10.39 -0.49
CA ASN A 192 -11.99 10.96 -1.53
C ASN A 192 -11.24 11.01 -2.87
N TRP A 193 -9.99 11.48 -2.86
CA TRP A 193 -9.14 11.49 -4.05
C TRP A 193 -8.86 10.09 -4.58
N TYR A 194 -8.59 9.15 -3.68
CA TYR A 194 -8.29 7.79 -4.07
C TYR A 194 -9.52 7.07 -4.64
N LEU A 195 -10.70 7.26 -4.04
CA LEU A 195 -11.98 6.77 -4.55
C LEU A 195 -12.30 7.34 -5.93
N ALA A 196 -12.08 8.65 -6.14
CA ALA A 196 -12.31 9.28 -7.42
C ALA A 196 -11.35 8.75 -8.50
N ALA A 197 -10.07 8.54 -8.16
CA ALA A 197 -9.11 7.89 -9.05
C ALA A 197 -9.51 6.44 -9.37
N GLN A 198 -9.99 5.68 -8.38
CA GLN A 198 -10.47 4.30 -8.57
C GLN A 198 -11.73 4.24 -9.44
N ALA A 199 -12.66 5.18 -9.28
CA ALA A 199 -13.86 5.25 -10.10
C ALA A 199 -13.49 5.53 -11.57
N SER A 200 -12.54 6.42 -11.81
CA SER A 200 -11.99 6.67 -13.14
C SER A 200 -11.31 5.43 -13.71
N ALA A 201 -10.48 4.76 -12.92
CA ALA A 201 -9.83 3.51 -13.30
C ALA A 201 -10.83 2.39 -13.64
N THR A 202 -11.94 2.31 -12.89
CA THR A 202 -13.00 1.32 -13.15
C THR A 202 -13.69 1.57 -14.49
N ARG A 203 -13.95 2.83 -14.86
CA ARG A 203 -14.49 3.19 -16.18
C ARG A 203 -13.51 2.88 -17.31
N LEU A 204 -12.21 3.03 -17.06
CA LEU A 204 -11.15 2.73 -18.03
C LEU A 204 -10.96 1.23 -18.26
N ALA A 205 -11.18 0.40 -17.23
CA ALA A 205 -10.82 -1.02 -17.27
C ALA A 205 -11.36 -1.80 -18.49
N PRO A 206 -12.62 -1.63 -18.93
CA PRO A 206 -13.14 -2.31 -20.12
C PRO A 206 -12.50 -1.88 -21.44
N LEU A 207 -11.85 -0.71 -21.48
CA LEU A 207 -11.21 -0.15 -22.67
C LEU A 207 -9.76 -0.61 -22.84
N ILE A 208 -9.18 -1.27 -21.82
CA ILE A 208 -7.77 -1.62 -21.82
C ILE A 208 -7.52 -2.84 -22.73
N PRO A 209 -6.63 -2.73 -23.74
CA PRO A 209 -6.25 -3.88 -24.54
C PRO A 209 -5.45 -4.92 -23.76
N HIS A 210 -5.44 -6.16 -24.24
CA HIS A 210 -4.92 -7.32 -23.49
C HIS A 210 -3.45 -7.68 -23.78
N SER A 211 -2.75 -6.94 -24.65
CA SER A 211 -1.38 -7.29 -25.06
C SER A 211 -0.37 -7.21 -23.89
N PRO A 212 0.20 -8.34 -23.42
CA PRO A 212 1.09 -8.33 -22.26
C PRO A 212 2.34 -7.49 -22.48
N GLY A 213 2.79 -6.78 -21.44
CA GLY A 213 4.00 -5.92 -21.48
C GLY A 213 3.83 -4.59 -22.23
N GLN A 214 2.73 -4.42 -22.98
CA GLN A 214 2.46 -3.21 -23.73
C GLN A 214 2.06 -2.05 -22.80
N THR A 215 2.47 -0.84 -23.17
CA THR A 215 2.02 0.40 -22.51
C THR A 215 1.10 1.17 -23.45
N TYR A 216 0.00 1.69 -22.91
CA TYR A 216 -1.00 2.46 -23.64
C TYR A 216 -1.18 3.83 -22.99
N ARG A 217 -1.40 4.85 -23.82
CA ARG A 217 -2.01 6.11 -23.41
C ARG A 217 -3.49 6.03 -23.73
N ILE A 218 -4.34 6.18 -22.73
CA ILE A 218 -5.80 6.12 -22.87
C ILE A 218 -6.39 7.49 -22.51
N HIS A 219 -7.11 8.08 -23.45
CA HIS A 219 -7.91 9.29 -23.25
C HIS A 219 -9.35 8.84 -23.01
N ASP A 220 -9.94 9.24 -21.89
CA ASP A 220 -11.29 8.83 -21.50
C ASP A 220 -12.39 9.85 -21.86
N GLY A 221 -12.04 10.88 -22.62
CA GLY A 221 -12.92 11.99 -22.98
C GLY A 221 -13.21 12.95 -21.82
N THR A 222 -12.59 12.79 -20.64
CA THR A 222 -12.81 13.67 -19.48
C THR A 222 -11.72 14.73 -19.30
N GLY A 223 -10.93 15.00 -20.34
CA GLY A 223 -9.78 15.90 -20.28
C GLY A 223 -8.57 15.31 -19.55
N LEU A 224 -8.53 13.98 -19.37
CA LEU A 224 -7.42 13.26 -18.74
C LEU A 224 -6.86 12.20 -19.69
N ALA A 225 -5.53 12.06 -19.67
CA ALA A 225 -4.82 10.96 -20.31
C ALA A 225 -4.15 10.08 -19.25
N TRP A 226 -4.38 8.77 -19.36
CA TRP A 226 -3.86 7.75 -18.46
C TRP A 226 -2.80 6.92 -19.15
N LEU A 227 -1.62 6.82 -18.54
CA LEU A 227 -0.57 5.92 -18.99
C LEU A 227 -0.71 4.58 -18.25
N ILE A 228 -1.11 3.53 -18.97
CA ILE A 228 -1.42 2.21 -18.40
C ILE A 228 -0.49 1.16 -18.99
N ARG A 229 0.13 0.35 -18.14
CA ARG A 229 0.95 -0.79 -18.54
C ARG A 229 0.26 -2.11 -18.23
N ILE A 230 0.23 -2.99 -19.23
CA ILE A 230 -0.27 -4.35 -19.09
C ILE A 230 0.86 -5.22 -18.51
N PRO A 231 0.62 -5.96 -17.41
CA PRO A 231 1.64 -6.82 -16.86
C PRO A 231 1.98 -7.96 -17.82
N THR A 232 3.22 -8.43 -17.75
CA THR A 232 3.67 -9.64 -18.45
C THR A 232 3.24 -10.92 -17.73
N HIS A 233 3.10 -10.86 -16.40
CA HIS A 233 2.69 -12.00 -15.60
C HIS A 233 1.17 -12.17 -15.60
N PRO A 234 0.65 -13.37 -15.94
CA PRO A 234 -0.78 -13.66 -15.90
C PRO A 234 -1.33 -13.50 -14.48
N GLY A 235 -2.56 -13.01 -14.37
CA GLY A 235 -3.25 -12.78 -13.09
C GLY A 235 -2.87 -11.49 -12.34
N ARG A 236 -1.94 -10.68 -12.87
CA ARG A 236 -1.70 -9.32 -12.38
C ARG A 236 -2.65 -8.33 -13.05
N LYS A 237 -3.05 -7.29 -12.31
CA LYS A 237 -3.87 -6.19 -12.82
C LYS A 237 -3.05 -5.27 -13.72
N PRO A 238 -3.65 -4.65 -14.76
CA PRO A 238 -3.08 -3.48 -15.42
C PRO A 238 -2.68 -2.41 -14.40
N THR A 239 -1.61 -1.65 -14.67
CA THR A 239 -1.11 -0.63 -13.75
C THR A 239 -1.14 0.74 -14.39
N ALA A 240 -1.86 1.68 -13.78
CA ALA A 240 -1.77 3.10 -14.11
C ALA A 240 -0.46 3.67 -13.55
N LEU A 241 0.42 4.08 -14.46
CA LEU A 241 1.74 4.64 -14.15
C LEU A 241 1.68 6.15 -13.97
N ARG A 242 0.79 6.83 -14.70
CA ARG A 242 0.69 8.29 -14.68
C ARG A 242 -0.67 8.78 -15.16
N VAL A 243 -1.07 9.96 -14.69
CA VAL A 243 -2.24 10.71 -15.16
C VAL A 243 -1.82 12.13 -15.47
N GLN A 244 -2.29 12.68 -16.59
CA GLN A 244 -2.00 14.04 -17.03
C GLN A 244 -3.26 14.70 -17.60
N MET A 245 -3.32 16.02 -17.55
CA MET A 245 -4.28 16.80 -18.32
C MET A 245 -4.06 16.55 -19.81
N SER A 246 -5.16 16.48 -20.54
CA SER A 246 -5.22 16.36 -21.99
C SER A 246 -6.35 17.28 -22.46
N PRO A 247 -6.33 17.80 -23.70
CA PRO A 247 -7.54 18.36 -24.29
C PRO A 247 -8.69 17.38 -24.15
N ALA A 248 -9.87 17.94 -23.99
CA ALA A 248 -11.10 17.19 -24.12
C ALA A 248 -11.25 16.78 -25.60
N ASP A 249 -10.69 15.62 -25.93
CA ASP A 249 -10.81 14.96 -27.22
C ASP A 249 -11.76 13.76 -27.11
N GLU A 250 -12.14 13.20 -28.26
CA GLU A 250 -12.80 11.90 -28.31
C GLU A 250 -11.97 10.81 -27.60
N PRO A 251 -12.63 9.84 -26.95
CA PRO A 251 -11.95 8.71 -26.33
C PRO A 251 -11.07 7.96 -27.34
N LYS A 252 -9.78 7.79 -27.01
CA LYS A 252 -8.81 7.09 -27.88
C LYS A 252 -7.78 6.31 -27.08
N ILE A 253 -7.32 5.20 -27.66
CA ILE A 253 -6.34 4.28 -27.09
C ILE A 253 -5.12 4.25 -28.00
N ILE A 254 -3.96 4.64 -27.49
CA ILE A 254 -2.73 4.78 -28.26
C ILE A 254 -1.68 3.81 -27.69
N PRO A 255 -1.25 2.78 -28.43
CA PRO A 255 -0.10 1.97 -28.03
C PRO A 255 1.18 2.81 -28.09
N LEU A 256 2.01 2.75 -27.05
CA LEU A 256 3.29 3.45 -27.01
C LEU A 256 4.46 2.49 -27.23
N ALA A 257 5.38 2.86 -28.11
CA ALA A 257 6.68 2.21 -28.21
C ALA A 257 7.45 2.33 -26.88
N PRO A 258 8.34 1.39 -26.52
CA PRO A 258 9.04 1.40 -25.23
C PRO A 258 9.77 2.72 -24.92
N ARG A 259 10.40 3.34 -25.93
CA ARG A 259 11.07 4.65 -25.80
C ARG A 259 10.09 5.78 -25.49
N ALA A 260 8.96 5.82 -26.19
CA ALA A 260 7.90 6.80 -25.96
C ALA A 260 7.22 6.60 -24.59
N ALA A 261 7.07 5.35 -24.14
CA ALA A 261 6.57 5.03 -22.81
C ALA A 261 7.52 5.53 -21.71
N ALA A 262 8.84 5.33 -21.87
CA ALA A 262 9.85 5.83 -20.93
C ALA A 262 9.85 7.37 -20.86
N GLN A 263 9.77 8.05 -22.01
CA GLN A 263 9.68 9.52 -22.07
C GLN A 263 8.39 10.03 -21.42
N ALA A 264 7.24 9.40 -21.70
CA ALA A 264 5.96 9.77 -21.11
C ALA A 264 5.93 9.60 -19.57
N MET A 265 6.81 8.75 -19.01
CA MET A 265 6.96 8.62 -17.56
C MET A 265 7.79 9.76 -16.93
N THR A 266 8.70 10.38 -17.68
CA THR A 266 9.62 11.41 -17.15
C THR A 266 9.16 12.83 -17.45
N ASP A 267 8.34 13.04 -18.48
CA ASP A 267 8.07 14.37 -19.01
C ASP A 267 7.03 15.14 -18.17
N PRO A 268 7.38 16.16 -17.36
CA PRO A 268 6.43 16.86 -16.48
C PRO A 268 5.25 17.47 -17.25
N GLN A 269 5.43 17.78 -18.54
CA GLN A 269 4.39 18.26 -19.43
C GLN A 269 4.58 17.64 -20.81
N VAL A 270 3.76 16.65 -21.18
CA VAL A 270 3.53 16.45 -22.61
C VAL A 270 2.65 17.61 -23.05
N SER A 271 3.36 18.67 -23.46
CA SER A 271 2.84 19.85 -24.10
C SER A 271 1.93 19.47 -25.24
N LEU A 272 0.92 20.29 -25.41
CA LEU A 272 -0.17 20.15 -26.34
C LEU A 272 0.19 20.48 -27.80
N GLN A 273 1.38 20.08 -28.26
CA GLN A 273 1.93 20.63 -29.52
C GLN A 273 2.36 19.65 -30.60
N ASP A 274 2.33 18.33 -30.40
CA ASP A 274 2.73 17.37 -31.46
C ASP A 274 1.57 16.48 -31.93
N ALA A 275 0.46 17.10 -32.35
CA ALA A 275 -0.62 16.42 -33.08
C ALA A 275 -0.92 17.05 -34.46
N ASP A 276 -0.10 17.98 -34.94
CA ASP A 276 -0.15 18.50 -36.32
C ASP A 276 1.27 18.63 -36.89
N ARG A 277 1.90 17.48 -37.18
CA ARG A 277 2.96 17.32 -38.19
C ARG A 277 2.96 15.91 -38.77
#